data_AF-A0A7Y1TAH7-F1
#
_entry.id   AF-A0A7Y1TAH7-F1
#
_cell.length_a   1.000
_cell.length_b   1.000
_cell.length_c   1.000
_cell.angle_alpha   90.00
_cell.angle_beta   90.00
_cell.angle_gamma   90.00
#
_symmetry.space_group_name_H-M   'P 1'
#
loop_
_entity.id
_entity.type
_entity.pdbx_description
1 polymer ?
#
loop_
_entity_poly.entity_id
_entity_poly.type
_entity_poly.pdbx_seq_one_letter_code
_entity_poly.pdbx_strand_id
1 'polypeptide(L)'
;VQNRLLTATAIAPPDLVPDAMQLVECETRLAIQPRLAGLKHCNRLEQVLARIELQGTGFNEGLMLDLHGNVIEATQGNIFLLQNDCWITPPMNEAGVAGVMREYILREVLPGLGIECRLESVALAQVQACQAMMVCNAVQGIAAVASVTTLAAQRIEFAPNASLDAIQAKVQNSLRGENQAGKGN
;
A
#
# COMPACT_ATOMS: atom_id res chain seq x y z
N VAL A 1 30.68 -0.28 17.78
CA VAL A 1 29.41 -0.56 17.07
C VAL A 1 28.60 -1.48 17.96
N GLN A 2 27.48 -1.01 18.51
CA GLN A 2 26.66 -1.82 19.42
C GLN A 2 25.62 -2.55 18.56
N ASN A 3 25.80 -3.87 18.39
CA ASN A 3 24.85 -4.69 17.63
C ASN A 3 23.52 -4.72 18.39
N ARG A 4 22.46 -4.16 17.80
CA ARG A 4 21.09 -4.26 18.33
C ARG A 4 20.38 -5.40 17.61
N LEU A 5 19.85 -6.35 18.38
CA LEU A 5 18.96 -7.38 17.85
C LEU A 5 17.55 -6.78 17.70
N LEU A 6 17.04 -6.73 16.47
CA LEU A 6 15.64 -6.38 16.22
C LEU A 6 14.81 -7.67 16.31
N THR A 7 13.97 -7.78 17.33
CA THR A 7 13.01 -8.87 17.48
C THR A 7 11.61 -8.34 17.19
N ALA A 8 10.89 -8.95 16.25
CA ALA A 8 9.49 -8.67 16.04
C ALA A 8 8.66 -9.66 16.87
N THR A 9 7.84 -9.14 17.78
CA THR A 9 6.84 -9.94 18.52
C THR A 9 5.53 -9.90 17.73
N ALA A 10 4.77 -11.00 17.76
CA ALA A 10 3.41 -11.00 17.19
C ALA A 10 2.59 -9.88 17.85
N ILE A 11 2.20 -8.90 17.06
CA ILE A 11 1.25 -7.88 17.47
C ILE A 11 -0.13 -8.49 17.30
N ALA A 12 -1.04 -8.23 18.25
CA ALA A 12 -2.44 -8.59 18.09
C ALA A 12 -2.95 -8.12 16.71
N PRO A 13 -3.84 -8.87 16.04
CA PRO A 13 -4.41 -8.41 14.80
C PRO A 13 -5.00 -7.01 15.03
N PRO A 14 -4.77 -6.05 14.12
CA PRO A 14 -5.35 -4.73 14.27
C PRO A 14 -6.87 -4.85 14.44
N ASP A 15 -7.45 -3.93 15.21
CA ASP A 15 -8.89 -3.72 15.21
C ASP A 15 -9.42 -3.55 13.77
N LEU A 16 -10.75 -3.70 13.59
CA LEU A 16 -11.46 -3.53 12.32
C LEU A 16 -10.75 -2.55 11.39
N VAL A 17 -10.39 -3.04 10.19
CA VAL A 17 -9.73 -2.22 9.16
C VAL A 17 -10.60 -0.98 8.94
N PRO A 18 -10.08 0.23 9.16
CA PRO A 18 -10.86 1.44 8.94
C PRO A 18 -11.16 1.56 7.45
N ASP A 19 -12.37 2.02 7.12
CA ASP A 19 -12.81 2.22 5.73
C ASP A 19 -11.85 3.16 4.96
N ALA A 20 -11.20 4.09 5.68
CA ALA A 20 -10.15 4.95 5.16
C ALA A 20 -8.97 5.07 6.14
N MET A 21 -7.76 4.91 5.62
CA MET A 21 -6.50 4.94 6.35
C MET A 21 -5.85 6.33 6.34
N GLN A 22 -5.25 6.69 7.47
CA GLN A 22 -4.34 7.82 7.57
C GLN A 22 -2.90 7.32 7.54
N LEU A 23 -2.12 7.85 6.60
CA LEU A 23 -0.72 7.50 6.39
C LEU A 23 0.20 8.61 6.88
N VAL A 24 1.40 8.22 7.30
CA VAL A 24 2.52 9.12 7.58
C VAL A 24 3.75 8.67 6.78
N GLU A 25 4.48 9.60 6.18
CA GLU A 25 5.76 9.31 5.55
C GLU A 25 6.74 8.79 6.61
N CYS A 26 7.28 7.59 6.38
CA CYS A 26 8.28 7.01 7.27
C CYS A 26 9.64 7.70 7.07
N GLU A 27 10.50 7.70 8.07
CA GLU A 27 11.92 8.05 7.96
C GLU A 27 12.72 6.89 7.36
N THR A 28 12.40 5.65 7.72
CA THR A 28 13.01 4.46 7.10
C THR A 28 12.73 4.43 5.60
N ARG A 29 13.80 4.33 4.81
CA ARG A 29 13.76 4.17 3.35
C ARG A 29 14.00 2.72 2.96
N LEU A 30 13.38 2.29 1.86
CA LEU A 30 13.63 0.99 1.26
C LEU A 30 14.93 1.02 0.46
N ALA A 31 15.79 0.03 0.69
CA ALA A 31 16.96 -0.19 -0.14
C ALA A 31 16.56 -0.63 -1.54
N ILE A 32 17.35 -0.18 -2.51
CA ILE A 32 17.21 -0.59 -3.91
C ILE A 32 18.07 -1.83 -4.13
N GLN A 33 17.42 -2.98 -4.29
CA GLN A 33 18.08 -4.25 -4.54
C GLN A 33 17.21 -5.10 -5.47
N PRO A 34 17.43 -5.00 -6.80
CA PRO A 34 16.63 -5.70 -7.79
C PRO A 34 16.56 -7.23 -7.62
N ARG A 35 17.55 -7.84 -6.98
CA ARG A 35 17.54 -9.30 -6.70
C ARG A 35 16.60 -9.71 -5.57
N LEU A 36 16.21 -8.76 -4.72
CA LEU A 36 15.27 -8.97 -3.60
C LEU A 36 13.92 -8.32 -3.86
N ALA A 37 13.86 -7.35 -4.78
CA ALA A 37 12.64 -6.66 -5.17
C ALA A 37 11.54 -7.64 -5.56
N GLY A 38 10.33 -7.38 -5.07
CA GLY A 38 9.16 -8.21 -5.30
C GLY A 38 9.05 -9.44 -4.38
N LEU A 39 10.13 -9.87 -3.72
CA LEU A 39 10.11 -11.09 -2.90
C LEU A 39 9.46 -10.86 -1.53
N LYS A 40 8.52 -11.73 -1.15
CA LYS A 40 7.93 -11.73 0.19
C LYS A 40 8.73 -12.61 1.16
N HIS A 41 9.92 -12.17 1.56
CA HIS A 41 10.80 -12.91 2.49
C HIS A 41 10.60 -12.53 3.97
N CYS A 42 11.22 -13.29 4.89
CA CYS A 42 11.18 -13.01 6.33
C CYS A 42 12.09 -11.84 6.75
N ASN A 43 13.09 -11.47 5.94
CA ASN A 43 14.03 -10.38 6.23
C ASN A 43 13.48 -8.98 5.90
N ARG A 44 12.19 -8.73 6.14
CA ARG A 44 11.50 -7.45 5.88
C ARG A 44 11.79 -6.41 6.96
N LEU A 45 13.07 -6.24 7.29
CA LEU A 45 13.52 -5.41 8.42
C LEU A 45 13.22 -3.93 8.20
N GLU A 46 13.26 -3.44 6.97
CA GLU A 46 12.92 -2.06 6.65
C GLU A 46 11.44 -1.78 6.94
N GLN A 47 10.53 -2.68 6.55
CA GLN A 47 9.11 -2.57 6.91
C GLN A 47 8.90 -2.71 8.43
N VAL A 48 9.67 -3.56 9.11
CA VAL A 48 9.62 -3.67 10.59
C VAL A 48 10.06 -2.37 11.25
N LEU A 49 11.16 -1.76 10.80
CA LEU A 49 11.66 -0.48 11.30
C LEU A 49 10.65 0.64 11.05
N ALA A 50 10.14 0.75 9.83
CA ALA A 50 9.09 1.69 9.49
C ALA A 50 7.84 1.50 10.36
N ARG A 51 7.45 0.26 10.67
CA ARG A 51 6.30 0.00 11.55
C ARG A 51 6.55 0.42 13.01
N ILE A 52 7.78 0.38 13.47
CA ILE A 52 8.15 0.88 14.81
C ILE A 52 7.95 2.40 14.88
N GLU A 53 8.24 3.14 13.80
CA GLU A 53 8.04 4.60 13.73
C GLU A 53 6.58 5.01 13.94
N LEU A 54 5.63 4.14 13.56
CA LEU A 54 4.19 4.41 13.72
C LEU A 54 3.71 4.25 15.16
N GLN A 55 4.48 3.59 16.04
CA GLN A 55 4.03 3.31 17.41
C GLN A 55 3.76 4.62 18.17
N GLY A 56 2.53 4.78 18.66
CA GLY A 56 2.10 5.97 19.41
C GLY A 56 1.71 7.19 18.57
N THR A 57 1.75 7.09 17.23
CA THR A 57 1.46 8.23 16.32
C THR A 57 -0.02 8.36 15.94
N GLY A 58 -0.83 7.32 16.13
CA GLY A 58 -2.23 7.27 15.72
C GLY A 58 -2.48 6.99 14.22
N PHE A 59 -1.44 6.96 13.40
CA PHE A 59 -1.54 6.60 11.98
C PHE A 59 -1.76 5.09 11.78
N ASN A 60 -2.48 4.73 10.72
CA ASN A 60 -2.81 3.33 10.42
C ASN A 60 -1.67 2.60 9.69
N GLU A 61 -1.03 3.31 8.75
CA GLU A 61 0.02 2.82 7.88
C GLU A 61 1.11 3.88 7.68
N GLY A 62 2.29 3.45 7.26
CA GLY A 62 3.40 4.32 6.91
C GLY A 62 3.64 4.30 5.42
N LEU A 63 3.84 5.46 4.80
CA LEU A 63 4.21 5.62 3.40
C LEU A 63 5.73 5.47 3.26
N MET A 64 6.18 4.40 2.59
CA MET A 64 7.59 4.07 2.44
C MET A 64 8.11 4.50 1.07
N LEU A 65 9.24 5.20 1.09
CA LEU A 65 9.95 5.67 -0.09
C LEU A 65 11.26 4.89 -0.26
N ASP A 66 11.76 4.81 -1.50
CA ASP A 66 13.12 4.34 -1.78
C ASP A 66 14.18 5.41 -1.45
N LEU A 67 15.45 5.06 -1.63
CA LEU A 67 16.59 5.96 -1.43
C LEU A 67 16.63 7.15 -2.42
N HIS A 68 15.85 7.12 -3.49
CA HIS A 68 15.73 8.22 -4.46
C HIS A 68 14.53 9.14 -4.16
N GLY A 69 13.75 8.84 -3.12
CA GLY A 69 12.56 9.62 -2.76
C GLY A 69 11.31 9.27 -3.57
N ASN A 70 11.30 8.13 -4.28
CA ASN A 70 10.10 7.63 -4.92
C ASN A 70 9.26 6.82 -3.92
N VAL A 71 7.96 7.00 -3.96
CA VAL A 71 6.99 6.20 -3.21
C VAL A 71 6.99 4.77 -3.76
N ILE A 72 7.06 3.78 -2.88
CA ILE A 72 7.09 2.36 -3.25
C ILE A 72 5.85 1.61 -2.73
N GLU A 73 5.63 1.65 -1.42
CA GLU A 73 4.57 0.88 -0.76
C GLU A 73 4.20 1.49 0.61
N ALA A 74 3.20 0.91 1.26
CA ALA A 74 2.92 1.11 2.66
C ALA A 74 3.63 0.03 3.51
N THR A 75 3.75 0.23 4.83
CA THR A 75 4.43 -0.74 5.71
C THR A 75 3.87 -2.17 5.61
N GLN A 76 2.57 -2.32 5.33
CA GLN A 76 1.91 -3.62 5.19
C GLN A 76 1.05 -3.75 3.93
N GLY A 77 1.29 -2.98 2.87
CA GLY A 77 0.50 -3.09 1.65
C GLY A 77 1.09 -2.32 0.48
N ASN A 78 0.66 -2.66 -0.73
CA ASN A 78 1.03 -1.90 -1.92
C ASN A 78 0.15 -0.67 -2.07
N ILE A 79 0.68 0.36 -2.74
CA ILE A 79 -0.04 1.62 -2.97
C ILE A 79 -0.44 1.78 -4.43
N PHE A 80 -1.56 2.46 -4.63
CA PHE A 80 -1.99 3.00 -5.90
C PHE A 80 -2.43 4.45 -5.69
N LEU A 81 -2.24 5.29 -6.70
CA LEU A 81 -2.75 6.66 -6.74
C LEU A 81 -3.46 6.91 -8.05
N LEU A 82 -4.46 7.77 -8.03
CA LEU A 82 -5.19 8.22 -9.22
C LEU A 82 -4.66 9.59 -9.62
N GLN A 83 -4.12 9.70 -10.83
CA GLN A 83 -3.66 10.97 -11.39
C GLN A 83 -4.17 11.12 -12.82
N ASN A 84 -4.90 12.20 -13.09
CA ASN A 84 -5.44 12.51 -14.42
C ASN A 84 -6.25 11.35 -15.02
N ASP A 85 -7.19 10.81 -14.23
CA ASP A 85 -8.04 9.66 -14.58
C ASP A 85 -7.31 8.35 -14.89
N CYS A 86 -6.01 8.26 -14.59
CA CYS A 86 -5.21 7.06 -14.72
C CYS A 86 -4.71 6.59 -13.34
N TRP A 87 -4.92 5.31 -13.01
CA TRP A 87 -4.33 4.74 -11.80
C TRP A 87 -2.85 4.44 -12.03
N ILE A 88 -2.03 4.70 -11.03
CA ILE A 88 -0.59 4.47 -11.08
C ILE A 88 -0.20 3.66 -9.85
N THR A 89 0.63 2.64 -10.04
CA THR A 89 1.29 1.93 -8.93
C THR A 89 2.77 1.76 -9.26
N PRO A 90 3.68 1.90 -8.27
CA PRO A 90 5.10 1.71 -8.50
C PRO A 90 5.42 0.31 -9.06
N PRO A 91 6.45 0.18 -9.92
CA PRO A 91 6.96 -1.12 -10.30
C PRO A 91 7.70 -1.77 -9.13
N MET A 92 7.51 -3.08 -8.93
CA MET A 92 8.13 -3.85 -7.84
C MET A 92 9.45 -4.52 -8.28
N ASN A 93 10.24 -3.82 -9.11
CA ASN A 93 11.46 -4.33 -9.76
C ASN A 93 12.76 -3.85 -9.07
N GLU A 94 12.69 -2.78 -8.27
CA GLU A 94 13.84 -2.20 -7.56
C GLU A 94 13.74 -2.34 -6.05
N ALA A 95 12.53 -2.19 -5.51
CA ALA A 95 12.23 -2.29 -4.08
C ALA A 95 10.78 -2.76 -3.86
N GLY A 96 10.43 -3.06 -2.61
CA GLY A 96 9.08 -3.45 -2.18
C GLY A 96 8.70 -4.90 -2.48
N VAL A 97 7.43 -5.23 -2.25
CA VAL A 97 6.89 -6.59 -2.38
C VAL A 97 5.85 -6.67 -3.49
N ALA A 98 5.94 -7.68 -4.37
CA ALA A 98 4.94 -7.94 -5.39
C ALA A 98 3.71 -8.63 -4.77
N GLY A 99 2.82 -7.83 -4.18
CA GLY A 99 1.65 -8.33 -3.47
C GLY A 99 0.64 -9.02 -4.38
N VAL A 100 0.09 -10.14 -3.93
CA VAL A 100 -0.91 -10.91 -4.70
C VAL A 100 -2.23 -10.13 -4.89
N MET A 101 -2.62 -9.30 -3.92
CA MET A 101 -3.80 -8.42 -4.07
C MET A 101 -3.55 -7.33 -5.11
N ARG A 102 -2.36 -6.71 -5.11
CA ARG A 102 -1.95 -5.78 -6.16
C ARG A 102 -2.00 -6.43 -7.54
N GLU A 103 -1.48 -7.66 -7.65
CA GLU A 103 -1.49 -8.40 -8.92
C GLU A 103 -2.91 -8.71 -9.40
N TYR A 104 -3.79 -9.14 -8.48
CA TYR A 104 -5.20 -9.36 -8.78
C TYR A 104 -5.90 -8.07 -9.23
N ILE A 105 -5.62 -6.94 -8.59
CA ILE A 105 -6.15 -5.63 -8.99
C ILE A 105 -5.73 -5.27 -10.42
N LEU A 106 -4.44 -5.43 -10.74
CA LEU A 106 -3.88 -5.12 -12.06
C LEU A 106 -4.40 -6.03 -13.17
N ARG A 107 -4.58 -7.33 -12.90
CA ARG A 107 -4.95 -8.31 -13.93
C ARG A 107 -6.45 -8.47 -14.15
N GLU A 108 -7.24 -8.35 -13.08
CA GLU A 108 -8.66 -8.74 -13.13
C GLU A 108 -9.59 -7.57 -12.82
N VAL A 109 -9.29 -6.81 -11.76
CA VAL A 109 -10.22 -5.79 -11.25
C VAL A 109 -10.28 -4.57 -12.16
N LEU A 110 -9.12 -3.96 -12.43
CA LEU A 110 -9.06 -2.75 -13.25
C LEU A 110 -9.46 -3.01 -14.70
N PRO A 111 -8.96 -4.07 -15.38
CA PRO A 111 -9.42 -4.41 -16.73
C PRO A 111 -10.92 -4.75 -16.76
N GLY A 112 -11.43 -5.47 -15.75
CA GLY A 112 -12.85 -5.80 -15.64
C GLY A 112 -13.78 -4.60 -15.42
N LEU A 113 -13.23 -3.45 -15.05
CA LEU A 113 -13.94 -2.17 -14.92
C LEU A 113 -13.64 -1.21 -16.10
N GLY A 114 -12.77 -1.59 -17.03
CA GLY A 114 -12.32 -0.71 -18.11
C GLY A 114 -11.47 0.48 -17.63
N ILE A 115 -10.81 0.33 -16.47
CA ILE A 115 -10.00 1.38 -15.86
C ILE A 115 -8.53 1.19 -16.26
N GLU A 116 -7.90 2.25 -16.76
CA GLU A 116 -6.47 2.24 -17.11
C GLU A 116 -5.59 2.29 -15.86
N CYS A 117 -4.52 1.50 -15.86
CA CYS A 117 -3.47 1.62 -14.85
C CYS A 117 -2.07 1.43 -15.44
N ARG A 118 -1.13 2.24 -14.96
CA ARG A 118 0.26 2.25 -15.40
C ARG A 118 1.21 1.87 -14.26
N LEU A 119 2.28 1.20 -14.64
CA LEU A 119 3.41 0.88 -13.77
C LEU A 119 4.48 1.95 -13.97
N GLU A 120 4.48 2.97 -13.12
CA GLU A 120 5.37 4.13 -13.23
C GLU A 120 5.98 4.47 -11.87
N SER A 121 7.17 5.06 -11.88
CA SER A 121 7.77 5.61 -10.66
C SER A 121 6.90 6.75 -10.15
N VAL A 122 6.71 6.82 -8.84
CA VAL A 122 5.88 7.81 -8.17
C VAL A 122 6.75 8.71 -7.31
N ALA A 123 6.93 9.96 -7.72
CA ALA A 123 7.57 10.96 -6.85
C ALA A 123 6.62 11.36 -5.70
N LEU A 124 7.17 11.73 -4.54
CA LEU A 124 6.37 12.24 -3.42
C LEU A 124 5.50 13.45 -3.81
N ALA A 125 5.98 14.32 -4.71
CA ALA A 125 5.20 15.45 -5.21
C ALA A 125 3.92 15.02 -5.97
N GLN A 126 3.90 13.82 -6.59
CA GLN A 126 2.68 13.32 -7.23
C GLN A 126 1.59 12.98 -6.21
N VAL A 127 1.96 12.58 -4.99
CA VAL A 127 1.00 12.34 -3.90
C VAL A 127 0.21 13.61 -3.58
N GLN A 128 0.84 14.78 -3.65
CA GLN A 128 0.17 16.06 -3.41
C GLN A 128 -0.83 16.44 -4.51
N ALA A 129 -0.63 15.96 -5.73
CA ALA A 129 -1.41 16.34 -6.91
C ALA A 129 -2.43 15.27 -7.34
N CYS A 130 -2.40 14.08 -6.72
CA CYS A 130 -3.28 12.98 -7.08
C CYS A 130 -4.70 13.16 -6.51
N GLN A 131 -5.69 12.60 -7.20
CA GLN A 131 -7.11 12.74 -6.84
C GLN A 131 -7.55 11.74 -5.76
N ALA A 132 -6.89 10.59 -5.69
CA ALA A 132 -7.20 9.54 -4.72
C ALA A 132 -5.99 8.63 -4.52
N MET A 133 -5.96 7.93 -3.38
CA MET A 133 -4.98 6.91 -3.08
C MET A 133 -5.64 5.71 -2.41
N MET A 134 -5.05 4.53 -2.59
CA MET A 134 -5.46 3.32 -1.89
C MET A 134 -4.27 2.46 -1.49
N VAL A 135 -4.42 1.74 -0.38
CA VAL A 135 -3.52 0.69 0.08
C VAL A 135 -4.21 -0.65 -0.13
N CYS A 136 -3.46 -1.66 -0.58
CA CYS A 136 -3.98 -3.01 -0.72
C CYS A 136 -3.05 -4.09 -0.20
N ASN A 137 -3.62 -5.14 0.38
CA ASN A 137 -2.92 -6.38 0.71
C ASN A 137 -3.89 -7.57 0.74
N ALA A 138 -3.33 -8.78 0.82
CA ALA A 138 -4.13 -10.02 0.75
C ALA A 138 -5.02 -10.26 1.97
N VAL A 139 -4.75 -9.62 3.11
CA VAL A 139 -5.47 -9.85 4.37
C VAL A 139 -6.65 -8.89 4.51
N GLN A 140 -6.43 -7.62 4.19
CA GLN A 140 -7.37 -6.51 4.39
C GLN A 140 -8.09 -6.11 3.10
N GLY A 141 -7.66 -6.60 1.94
CA GLY A 141 -8.22 -6.20 0.65
C GLY A 141 -7.73 -4.82 0.24
N ILE A 142 -8.66 -3.88 0.05
CA ILE A 142 -8.38 -2.49 -0.37
C ILE A 142 -8.95 -1.54 0.67
N ALA A 143 -8.12 -0.60 1.14
CA ALA A 143 -8.53 0.52 1.95
C ALA A 143 -8.23 1.84 1.23
N ALA A 144 -9.17 2.78 1.30
CA ALA A 144 -8.94 4.14 0.82
C ALA A 144 -7.90 4.82 1.71
N VAL A 145 -7.15 5.78 1.17
CA VAL A 145 -6.29 6.65 1.96
C VAL A 145 -7.00 7.98 2.14
N ALA A 146 -7.36 8.33 3.38
CA ALA A 146 -7.98 9.62 3.70
C ALA A 146 -6.97 10.76 3.70
N SER A 147 -5.74 10.49 4.16
CA SER A 147 -4.70 11.51 4.23
C SER A 147 -3.30 10.93 4.28
N VAL A 148 -2.32 11.69 3.81
CA VAL A 148 -0.89 11.45 3.98
C VAL A 148 -0.27 12.65 4.69
N THR A 149 0.46 12.40 5.78
CA THR A 149 1.29 13.40 6.45
C THR A 149 2.75 13.17 6.08
N THR A 150 3.41 14.16 5.47
CA THR A 150 4.83 14.09 5.09
C THR A 150 5.75 14.36 6.27
N LEU A 151 7.04 14.03 6.13
CA LEU A 151 8.07 14.38 7.12
C LEU A 151 8.23 15.90 7.29
N ALA A 152 7.88 16.68 6.26
CA ALA A 152 7.82 18.15 6.33
C ALA A 152 6.56 18.67 7.07
N ALA A 153 5.83 17.80 7.78
CA ALA A 153 4.58 18.09 8.47
C ALA A 153 3.45 18.63 7.58
N GLN A 154 3.55 18.47 6.26
CA GLN A 154 2.48 18.78 5.34
C GLN A 154 1.46 17.62 5.33
N ARG A 155 0.20 17.95 5.61
CA ARG A 155 -0.93 17.03 5.51
C ARG A 155 -1.61 17.21 4.15
N ILE A 156 -1.80 16.09 3.45
CA ILE A 156 -2.50 15.99 2.17
C ILE A 156 -3.76 15.18 2.43
N GLU A 157 -4.92 15.68 2.06
CA GLU A 157 -6.20 15.02 2.26
C GLU A 157 -6.81 14.63 0.92
N PHE A 158 -7.47 13.47 0.88
CA PHE A 158 -8.11 12.94 -0.31
C PHE A 158 -9.62 12.90 -0.12
N ALA A 159 -10.34 13.37 -1.13
CA ALA A 159 -11.79 13.26 -1.17
C ALA A 159 -12.21 11.84 -1.57
N PRO A 160 -13.44 11.42 -1.22
CA PRO A 160 -14.03 10.21 -1.78
C PRO A 160 -14.00 10.21 -3.31
N ASN A 161 -13.76 9.05 -3.92
CA ASN A 161 -13.59 8.93 -5.35
C ASN A 161 -14.36 7.73 -5.91
N ALA A 162 -15.26 8.00 -6.87
CA ALA A 162 -16.14 6.97 -7.43
C ALA A 162 -15.38 5.83 -8.14
N SER A 163 -14.21 6.10 -8.73
CA SER A 163 -13.38 5.05 -9.34
C SER A 163 -12.85 4.09 -8.26
N LEU A 164 -12.39 4.64 -7.14
CA LEU A 164 -11.95 3.84 -5.99
C LEU A 164 -13.10 3.03 -5.38
N ASP A 165 -14.28 3.63 -5.22
CA ASP A 165 -15.47 2.95 -4.70
C ASP A 165 -15.85 1.75 -5.59
N ALA A 166 -15.79 1.92 -6.92
CA ALA A 166 -16.05 0.86 -7.89
C ALA A 166 -15.03 -0.29 -7.79
N ILE A 167 -13.74 0.04 -7.62
CA ILE A 167 -12.66 -0.94 -7.43
C ILE A 167 -12.90 -1.74 -6.13
N GLN A 168 -13.19 -1.06 -5.03
CA GLN A 168 -13.49 -1.70 -3.74
C GLN A 168 -14.71 -2.64 -3.85
N ALA A 169 -15.80 -2.18 -4.47
CA ALA A 169 -17.00 -2.99 -4.67
C ALA A 169 -16.72 -4.24 -5.51
N LYS A 170 -15.93 -4.13 -6.59
CA LYS A 170 -15.56 -5.27 -7.44
C LYS A 170 -14.74 -6.30 -6.66
N VAL A 171 -13.75 -5.88 -5.87
CA VAL A 171 -12.94 -6.79 -5.04
C VAL A 171 -13.79 -7.48 -3.98
N GLN A 172 -14.64 -6.75 -3.27
CA GLN A 172 -15.54 -7.32 -2.25
C GLN A 172 -16.49 -8.37 -2.84
N ASN A 173 -17.01 -8.13 -4.05
CA ASN A 173 -17.89 -9.07 -4.73
C ASN A 173 -17.17 -10.36 -5.16
N SER A 174 -15.95 -10.27 -5.68
CA SER A 174 -15.16 -11.46 -6.03
C SER A 174 -14.81 -12.32 -4.81
N LEU A 175 -14.37 -11.71 -3.72
CA LEU A 175 -14.05 -12.43 -2.46
C LEU A 175 -15.28 -13.12 -1.85
N ARG A 176 -16.47 -12.55 -2.02
CA ARG A 176 -17.74 -13.19 -1.62
C ARG A 176 -18.11 -14.36 -2.51
N GLY A 177 -17.87 -14.26 -3.82
CA GLY A 177 -18.14 -15.33 -4.79
C GLY A 177 -17.26 -16.57 -4.59
N GLU A 178 -15.97 -16.39 -4.32
CA GLU A 178 -15.03 -17.49 -4.05
C GLU A 178 -15.38 -18.26 -2.76
N ASN A 179 -15.78 -17.55 -1.70
CA ASN A 179 -16.20 -18.16 -0.44
C ASN A 179 -17.50 -18.97 -0.54
N GLN A 180 -18.34 -18.72 -1.57
CA GLN A 180 -19.53 -19.51 -1.83
C GLN A 180 -19.22 -20.75 -2.69
N ALA A 181 -18.27 -20.66 -3.63
CA ALA A 181 -17.83 -21.79 -4.45
C ALA A 181 -17.06 -22.86 -3.63
N GLY A 182 -16.37 -22.49 -2.56
CA GLY A 182 -15.62 -23.40 -1.69
C GLY A 182 -16.43 -24.17 -0.63
N LYS A 183 -17.74 -23.92 -0.49
CA LYS A 183 -18.61 -24.60 0.49
C LYS A 183 -19.45 -25.74 -0.11
N GLY A 184 -19.20 -26.10 -1.36
CA GLY A 184 -19.97 -27.09 -2.12
C GLY A 184 -19.26 -28.42 -2.40
N ASN A 185 -18.39 -28.89 -1.51
CA ASN A 185 -17.76 -30.22 -1.60
C ASN A 185 -17.79 -30.94 -0.25
#